data_AF-A0A6L3ZG08-F1
#
_entry.id   AF-A0A6L3ZG08-F1
#
_cell.length_a   1.000
_cell.length_b   1.000
_cell.length_c   1.000
_cell.angle_alpha   90.00
_cell.angle_beta   90.00
_cell.angle_gamma   90.00
#
_symmetry.space_group_name_H-M   'P 1'
#
loop_
_entity.id
_entity.type
_entity.pdbx_description
1 polymer ?
#
loop_
_entity_poly.entity_id
_entity_poly.type
_entity_poly.pdbx_seq_one_letter_code
_entity_poly.pdbx_strand_id
1 'polypeptide(L)'
;MKLFSTCPHCKHENSFRTFASDRKDVAMEKGEIANLNCDECRQEYQFPIDELIPEIDYRTLIISSVVLYFTALGLNYVFFLLTQTSGILRPVALLILPMGFAYFFHKTELIRVEKFNRSRRERKERKKAHK
;
A
#
# COMPACT_ATOMS: atom_id res chain seq x y z
N MET A 1 -0.91 -2.11 0.44
CA MET A 1 0.31 -2.84 0.08
C MET A 1 0.15 -3.57 -1.25
N LYS A 2 1.27 -3.85 -1.91
CA LYS A 2 1.34 -4.63 -3.15
C LYS A 2 1.99 -5.97 -2.85
N LEU A 3 1.44 -7.06 -3.37
CA LEU A 3 1.95 -8.41 -3.21
C LEU A 3 2.49 -8.93 -4.53
N PHE A 4 3.63 -9.62 -4.46
CA PHE A 4 4.33 -10.16 -5.59
C PHE A 4 4.41 -11.68 -5.52
N SER A 5 4.36 -12.30 -6.69
CA SER A 5 4.51 -13.74 -6.89
C SER A 5 5.19 -13.98 -8.23
N THR A 6 6.00 -15.04 -8.32
CA THR A 6 6.63 -15.44 -9.58
C THR A 6 5.82 -16.57 -10.22
N CYS A 7 5.42 -16.39 -11.47
CA CYS A 7 4.73 -17.44 -12.22
C CYS A 7 5.63 -18.67 -12.37
N PRO A 8 5.17 -19.88 -12.02
CA PRO A 8 5.97 -21.10 -12.17
C PRO A 8 6.22 -21.47 -13.64
N HIS A 9 5.37 -21.00 -14.56
CA HIS A 9 5.42 -21.38 -15.98
C HIS A 9 6.38 -20.50 -16.80
N CYS A 10 6.22 -19.18 -16.76
CA CYS A 10 7.05 -18.25 -17.54
C CYS A 10 8.07 -17.47 -16.69
N LYS A 11 8.10 -17.67 -15.37
CA LYS A 11 8.95 -16.92 -14.42
C LYS A 11 8.69 -15.42 -14.37
N HIS A 12 7.59 -14.94 -14.97
CA HIS A 12 7.15 -13.56 -14.85
C HIS A 12 6.82 -13.21 -13.41
N GLU A 13 7.15 -11.99 -13.01
CA GLU A 13 6.77 -11.45 -11.71
C GLU A 13 5.37 -10.82 -11.80
N ASN A 14 4.37 -11.53 -11.31
CA ASN A 14 3.02 -11.03 -11.21
C ASN A 14 2.85 -10.24 -9.92
N SER A 15 1.98 -9.24 -9.95
CA SER A 15 1.73 -8.43 -8.78
C SER A 15 0.29 -7.97 -8.68
N PHE A 16 -0.25 -7.96 -7.46
CA PHE A 16 -1.61 -7.52 -7.20
C PHE A 16 -1.69 -6.71 -5.91
N ARG A 17 -2.71 -5.85 -5.83
CA ARG A 17 -2.96 -5.04 -4.64
C ARG A 17 -3.94 -5.74 -3.72
N THR A 18 -3.78 -5.51 -2.42
CA THR A 18 -4.76 -5.91 -1.42
C THR A 18 -4.88 -4.83 -0.34
N PHE A 19 -6.09 -4.73 0.22
CA PHE A 19 -6.39 -3.90 1.37
C PHE A 19 -6.19 -4.65 2.70
N ALA A 20 -5.99 -5.96 2.64
CA ALA A 20 -5.71 -6.80 3.80
C ALA A 20 -4.52 -6.27 4.62
N SER A 21 -4.60 -6.43 5.94
CA SER A 21 -3.63 -5.85 6.87
C SER A 21 -2.42 -6.77 7.11
N ASP A 22 -2.62 -8.08 6.98
CA ASP A 22 -1.59 -9.11 7.18
C ASP A 22 -1.86 -10.39 6.37
N ARG A 23 -1.02 -11.42 6.56
CA ARG A 23 -1.14 -12.71 5.87
C ARG A 23 -2.40 -13.47 6.22
N LYS A 24 -2.91 -13.34 7.46
CA LYS A 24 -4.13 -14.02 7.90
C LYS A 24 -5.33 -13.42 7.21
N ASP A 25 -5.39 -12.09 7.14
CA ASP A 25 -6.44 -11.37 6.43
C ASP A 25 -6.46 -11.78 4.94
N VAL A 26 -5.29 -11.85 4.29
CA VAL A 26 -5.21 -12.34 2.90
C VAL A 26 -5.67 -13.79 2.77
N ALA A 27 -5.30 -14.66 3.72
CA ALA A 27 -5.74 -16.05 3.72
C ALA A 27 -7.23 -16.20 4.02
N MET A 28 -7.84 -15.27 4.76
CA MET A 28 -9.29 -15.23 4.95
C MET A 28 -10.02 -14.82 3.67
N GLU A 29 -9.46 -13.88 2.91
CA GLU A 29 -10.05 -13.42 1.64
C GLU A 29 -9.89 -14.44 0.50
N LYS A 30 -8.73 -15.09 0.40
CA LYS A 30 -8.34 -15.91 -0.76
C LYS A 30 -8.11 -17.39 -0.46
N GLY A 31 -8.17 -17.81 0.80
CA GLY A 31 -7.72 -19.12 1.24
C GLY A 31 -6.20 -19.19 1.45
N GLU A 32 -5.69 -20.33 1.94
CA GLU A 32 -4.24 -20.53 2.16
C GLU A 32 -3.43 -20.61 0.84
N ILE A 33 -4.12 -20.94 -0.25
CA ILE A 33 -3.60 -21.00 -1.61
C ILE A 33 -4.40 -20.02 -2.46
N ALA A 34 -3.73 -19.03 -3.04
CA ALA A 34 -4.35 -18.13 -3.99
C ALA A 34 -4.29 -18.73 -5.40
N ASN A 35 -5.43 -18.74 -6.09
CA ASN A 35 -5.47 -18.92 -7.53
C ASN A 35 -5.14 -17.58 -8.18
N LEU A 36 -4.01 -17.51 -8.88
CA LEU A 36 -3.52 -16.33 -9.57
C LEU A 36 -3.48 -16.59 -11.07
N ASN A 37 -3.80 -15.58 -11.86
CA ASN A 37 -3.60 -15.61 -13.30
C ASN A 37 -2.32 -14.82 -13.63
N CYS A 38 -1.49 -15.34 -14.52
CA CYS A 38 -0.29 -14.62 -14.96
C CYS A 38 -0.63 -13.57 -16.02
N ASP A 39 -0.15 -12.34 -15.82
CA ASP A 39 -0.39 -11.24 -16.75
C ASP A 39 0.32 -11.44 -18.11
N GLU A 40 1.40 -12.23 -18.13
CA GLU A 40 2.18 -12.52 -19.34
C GLU A 40 1.70 -13.77 -20.08
N CYS A 41 1.74 -14.95 -19.45
CA CYS A 41 1.38 -16.21 -20.13
C CYS A 41 -0.10 -16.57 -20.04
N ARG A 42 -0.90 -15.81 -19.27
CA ARG A 42 -2.34 -16.03 -19.04
C ARG A 42 -2.71 -17.41 -18.48
N GLN A 43 -1.73 -18.13 -17.94
CA GLN A 43 -1.97 -19.40 -17.26
C GLN A 43 -2.34 -19.13 -15.81
N GLU A 44 -3.35 -19.87 -15.35
CA GLU A 44 -3.73 -19.90 -13.94
C GLU A 44 -2.78 -20.83 -13.18
N TYR A 45 -2.36 -20.39 -12.00
CA TYR A 45 -1.51 -21.17 -11.12
C TYR A 45 -1.89 -20.95 -9.66
N GLN A 46 -1.63 -21.97 -8.86
CA GLN A 46 -1.82 -21.95 -7.42
C GLN A 46 -0.55 -21.45 -6.74
N PHE A 47 -0.69 -20.45 -5.88
CA PHE A 47 0.42 -19.86 -5.16
C PHE A 47 0.13 -19.77 -3.65
N PRO A 48 1.00 -20.32 -2.79
CA PRO A 48 0.77 -20.27 -1.35
C PRO A 48 0.91 -18.83 -0.82
N ILE A 49 -0.04 -18.40 0.01
CA ILE A 49 -0.03 -17.03 0.59
C ILE A 49 1.25 -16.76 1.38
N ASP A 50 1.85 -17.79 1.99
CA ASP A 50 3.09 -17.70 2.78
C ASP A 50 4.34 -17.36 1.95
N GLU A 51 4.29 -17.55 0.64
CA GLU A 51 5.41 -17.24 -0.26
C GLU A 51 5.30 -15.86 -0.89
N LEU A 52 4.14 -15.20 -0.78
CA LEU A 52 3.95 -13.85 -1.29
C LEU A 52 4.94 -12.86 -0.65
N ILE A 53 5.47 -11.97 -1.49
CA ILE A 53 6.42 -10.94 -1.12
C ILE A 53 5.67 -9.60 -1.05
N PRO A 54 5.58 -8.95 0.13
CA PRO A 54 4.94 -7.65 0.24
C PRO A 54 5.91 -6.52 -0.11
N GLU A 55 5.38 -5.50 -0.79
CA GLU A 55 6.05 -4.22 -1.02
C GLU A 55 5.13 -3.06 -0.69
N ILE A 56 5.74 -1.93 -0.35
CA ILE A 56 5.05 -0.67 -0.07
C ILE A 56 4.45 -0.16 -1.38
N ASP A 57 3.16 0.14 -1.38
CA ASP A 57 2.53 0.82 -2.51
C ASP A 57 2.44 2.32 -2.27
N TYR A 58 3.30 3.08 -2.94
CA TYR A 58 3.33 4.54 -2.85
C TYR A 58 2.24 5.23 -3.69
N ARG A 59 1.54 4.51 -4.58
CA ARG A 59 0.60 5.15 -5.51
C ARG A 59 -0.56 5.81 -4.77
N THR A 60 -1.13 5.15 -3.76
CA THR A 60 -2.22 5.75 -2.97
C THR A 60 -1.78 7.03 -2.27
N LEU A 61 -0.54 7.04 -1.75
CA LEU A 61 0.05 8.22 -1.12
C LEU A 61 0.29 9.35 -2.13
N ILE A 62 0.82 9.04 -3.31
CA ILE A 62 1.05 10.04 -4.36
C ILE A 62 -0.27 10.65 -4.81
N ILE A 63 -1.28 9.83 -5.11
CA ILE A 63 -2.59 10.29 -5.57
C ILE A 63 -3.26 11.15 -4.50
N SER A 64 -3.27 10.71 -3.24
CA SER A 64 -3.89 11.47 -2.14
C SER A 64 -3.17 12.79 -1.89
N SER A 65 -1.83 12.81 -1.97
CA SER A 65 -1.03 14.02 -1.80
C SER A 65 -1.29 15.05 -2.90
N VAL A 66 -1.39 14.59 -4.15
CA VAL A 66 -1.72 15.46 -5.30
C VAL A 66 -3.11 16.05 -5.16
N VAL A 67 -4.12 15.22 -4.83
CA VAL A 67 -5.50 15.69 -4.62
C VAL A 67 -5.57 16.71 -3.48
N LEU A 68 -4.92 16.42 -2.34
CA LEU A 68 -4.87 17.35 -1.21
C LEU A 68 -4.21 18.68 -1.59
N TYR A 69 -3.09 18.63 -2.31
CA TYR A 69 -2.38 19.83 -2.76
C TYR A 69 -3.26 20.73 -3.63
N PHE A 70 -3.90 20.17 -4.66
CA PHE A 70 -4.77 20.96 -5.55
C PHE A 70 -6.04 21.45 -4.84
N THR A 71 -6.64 20.63 -3.96
CA THR A 71 -7.79 21.05 -3.16
C THR A 71 -7.43 22.23 -2.28
N ALA A 72 -6.27 22.18 -1.65
CA ALA A 72 -5.80 23.23 -0.78
C ALA A 72 -5.48 24.52 -1.56
N LEU A 73 -4.86 24.42 -2.74
CA LEU A 73 -4.66 25.57 -3.64
C LEU A 73 -5.97 26.20 -4.08
N GLY A 74 -6.96 25.38 -4.47
CA GLY A 74 -8.28 25.85 -4.86
C GLY A 74 -9.00 26.60 -3.74
N LEU A 75 -8.98 26.05 -2.52
CA LEU A 75 -9.52 26.71 -1.33
C LEU A 75 -8.82 28.03 -1.04
N ASN A 76 -7.49 28.08 -1.18
CA ASN A 76 -6.74 29.31 -1.00
C ASN A 76 -7.16 30.39 -2.01
N TYR A 77 -7.31 30.01 -3.28
CA TYR A 77 -7.74 30.93 -4.34
C TYR A 77 -9.16 31.46 -4.11
N VAL A 78 -10.12 30.60 -3.77
CA VAL A 78 -11.49 31.01 -3.43
C VAL A 78 -11.49 31.98 -2.26
N PHE A 79 -10.70 31.70 -1.22
CA PHE A 79 -10.64 32.55 -0.04
C PHE A 79 -9.95 33.90 -0.31
N PHE A 80 -8.95 33.93 -1.21
CA PHE A 80 -8.34 35.17 -1.68
C PHE A 80 -9.36 36.06 -2.38
N LEU A 81 -10.19 35.49 -3.28
CA LEU A 81 -11.27 36.22 -3.94
C LEU A 81 -12.30 36.79 -2.95
N LEU A 82 -12.62 36.05 -1.88
CA LEU A 82 -13.63 36.46 -0.89
C LEU A 82 -13.14 37.54 0.07
N THR A 83 -11.85 37.54 0.43
CA THR A 83 -11.35 38.39 1.53
C THR A 83 -10.41 39.52 1.09
N GLN A 84 -9.86 39.46 -0.13
CA GLN A 84 -8.81 40.38 -0.62
C GLN A 84 -7.62 40.59 0.34
N THR A 85 -7.41 39.67 1.29
CA THR A 85 -6.34 39.76 2.28
C THR A 85 -5.16 38.88 1.85
N SER A 86 -4.02 39.51 1.55
CA SER A 86 -2.76 38.83 1.19
C SER A 86 -1.88 38.61 2.42
N GLY A 87 -2.19 37.59 3.23
CA GLY A 87 -1.38 37.21 4.40
C GLY A 87 -0.48 35.98 4.13
N ILE A 88 0.80 36.08 4.44
CA ILE A 88 1.84 35.06 4.18
C ILE A 88 1.71 33.82 5.09
N LEU A 89 0.99 33.93 6.22
CA LEU A 89 0.79 32.81 7.16
C LEU A 89 -0.06 31.66 6.57
N ARG A 90 -0.91 31.97 5.58
CA ARG A 90 -1.83 31.00 4.95
C ARG A 90 -1.14 29.92 4.09
N PRO A 91 -0.23 30.24 3.15
CA PRO A 91 0.46 29.22 2.35
C PRO A 91 1.31 28.27 3.20
N VAL A 92 1.83 28.72 4.35
CA VAL A 92 2.63 27.89 5.25
C VAL A 92 1.79 26.80 5.90
N ALA A 93 0.62 27.15 6.45
CA ALA A 93 -0.31 26.16 7.03
C ALA A 93 -0.79 25.12 6.00
N LEU A 94 -0.89 25.55 4.75
CA LEU A 94 -1.37 24.76 3.62
C LEU A 94 -0.38 23.68 3.16
N LEU A 95 0.92 23.87 3.41
CA LEU A 95 1.98 22.89 3.12
C LEU A 95 2.16 21.85 4.24
N ILE A 96 1.85 22.21 5.49
CA ILE A 96 2.03 21.32 6.65
C ILE A 96 1.02 20.16 6.62
N LEU A 97 -0.24 20.45 6.24
CA LEU A 97 -1.31 19.46 6.15
C LEU A 97 -1.01 18.27 5.22
N PRO A 98 -0.64 18.47 3.93
CA PRO A 98 -0.32 17.37 3.03
C PRO A 98 0.94 16.61 3.47
N MET A 99 1.95 17.29 4.04
CA MET A 99 3.13 16.61 4.59
C MET A 99 2.78 15.69 5.77
N GLY A 100 1.95 16.15 6.70
CA GLY A 100 1.47 15.33 7.82
C GLY A 100 0.67 14.11 7.37
N PHE A 101 -0.23 14.30 6.40
CA PHE A 101 -1.01 13.22 5.80
C PHE A 101 -0.13 12.20 5.08
N ALA A 102 0.82 12.65 4.24
CA ALA A 102 1.73 11.76 3.53
C ALA A 102 2.57 10.93 4.51
N TYR A 103 3.10 11.54 5.56
CA TYR A 103 3.85 10.85 6.60
C TYR A 103 3.01 9.78 7.31
N PHE A 104 1.77 10.10 7.68
CA PHE A 104 0.87 9.15 8.33
C PHE A 104 0.58 7.93 7.44
N PHE A 105 0.18 8.16 6.19
CA PHE A 105 -0.13 7.08 5.25
C PHE A 105 1.09 6.20 4.94
N HIS A 106 2.27 6.82 4.80
CA HIS A 106 3.51 6.07 4.60
C HIS A 106 3.79 5.13 5.78
N LYS A 107 3.63 5.64 7.00
CA LYS A 107 3.79 4.84 8.23
C LYS A 107 2.78 3.69 8.28
N THR A 108 1.53 3.92 7.87
CA THR A 108 0.51 2.86 7.83
C THR A 108 0.83 1.75 6.83
N GLU A 109 1.35 2.07 5.64
CA GLU A 109 1.81 1.06 4.67
C GLU A 109 3.04 0.31 5.19
N LEU A 110 4.01 1.00 5.80
CA LEU A 110 5.19 0.38 6.42
C LEU A 110 4.80 -0.66 7.46
N ILE A 111 3.89 -0.31 8.37
CA ILE A 111 3.42 -1.22 9.43
C ILE A 111 2.74 -2.46 8.83
N ARG A 112 1.96 -2.31 7.76
CA ARG A 112 1.31 -3.45 7.09
C ARG A 112 2.32 -4.41 6.48
N VAL A 113 3.32 -3.88 5.76
CA VAL A 113 4.41 -4.69 5.18
C VAL A 113 5.20 -5.40 6.29
N GLU A 114 5.50 -4.71 7.39
CA GLU A 114 6.20 -5.32 8.53
C GLU A 114 5.38 -6.42 9.19
N LYS A 115 4.08 -6.20 9.45
CA LYS A 115 3.16 -7.18 10.03
C LYS A 115 3.04 -8.41 9.12
N PHE A 116 2.95 -8.21 7.81
CA PHE A 116 2.94 -9.28 6.81
C PHE A 116 4.25 -10.09 6.84
N ASN A 117 5.40 -9.45 7.02
CA ASN A 117 6.68 -10.15 7.12
C ASN A 117 6.87 -10.86 8.46
N ARG A 118 6.38 -10.28 9.57
CA ARG A 118 6.46 -10.84 10.92
C ARG A 118 5.74 -12.19 11.01
N SER A 119 4.51 -12.27 10.50
CA SER A 119 3.74 -13.51 10.48
C SER A 119 4.44 -14.67 9.75
N ARG A 120 5.22 -14.37 8.70
CA ARG A 120 6.05 -15.37 8.01
C ARG A 120 7.18 -15.90 8.90
N ARG A 121 7.84 -15.01 9.67
CA ARG A 121 8.94 -15.38 10.58
C ARG A 121 8.45 -16.29 11.70
N GLU A 122 7.36 -15.90 12.36
CA GLU A 122 6.75 -16.69 13.44
C GLU A 122 6.32 -18.08 12.97
N ARG A 123 5.74 -18.20 11.77
CA ARG A 123 5.39 -19.51 11.18
C ARG A 123 6.62 -20.38 10.90
N LYS A 124 7.71 -19.78 10.37
CA LYS A 124 8.97 -20.51 10.12
C LYS A 124 9.60 -21.01 11.42
N GLU A 125 9.56 -20.22 12.49
CA GLU A 125 10.08 -20.60 13.80
C GLU A 125 9.28 -21.75 14.42
N ARG A 126 7.93 -21.70 14.36
CA ARG A 126 7.07 -22.81 14.82
C ARG A 126 7.34 -24.12 14.08
N LYS A 127 7.54 -24.06 12.75
CA LYS A 127 7.90 -25.25 11.95
C LYS A 127 9.25 -25.84 12.34
N LYS A 128 10.21 -25.01 12.77
CA LYS A 128 11.50 -25.49 13.28
C LYS A 128 11.40 -26.08 14.68
N ALA A 129 10.52 -25.57 15.54
CA ALA A 129 10.33 -26.06 16.91
C ALA A 129 9.58 -27.41 16.99
N HIS A 130 8.98 -27.88 15.89
CA HIS A 130 8.27 -29.16 15.81
C HIS A 130 8.99 -30.19 14.93
N LYS A 131 10.25 -29.94 14.57
CA LYS A 131 11.10 -30.84 13.81
C LYS A 131 12.29 -31.25 14.66
#